data_AF-A0AA40LV68-F1
#
_entry.id   AF-A0AA40LV68-F1
#
_cell.length_a   1.000
_cell.length_b   1.000
_cell.length_c   1.000
_cell.angle_alpha   90.00
_cell.angle_beta   90.00
_cell.angle_gamma   90.00
#
_symmetry.space_group_name_H-M   'P 1'
#
loop_
_entity.id
_entity.type
_entity.pdbx_description
1 polymer ?
#
loop_
_entity_poly.entity_id
_entity_poly.type
_entity_poly.pdbx_seq_one_letter_code
_entity_poly.pdbx_strand_id
1 'polypeptide(L)'
;MLILIPRVCHSDDRPGPVKGCCVNVECCGEGELVVTPPNYAKKESDLNGAQMKLREYEAALNSKDAALATALGDKKSLESELEDLKDQIAQLEASLTAAKKQLADETLLKVDLENRCQSLTEDLEFRKNMYEEEINETRRKHETRLVEVDSGRQIEYEYKLAQALHEMREQHDAQVKMYKEELEQTYHAKLENARLSSEMNTSSVNSAREELMESRMRIESLSSQLSNLQKESRACLERIQELEDLLAKERDNSRRMLSDKEREMAEIRDQMQQQLSDYEQLLDVKLALDMEISAYRKLLEGEEERLKLSPSPSSRVTVSRASSSRSVRTTRGKRKRVDVEESEASSSVSISHSASATGNICIEEIDVDGKFIRLKNTSEQIWAANAGVTASPPTDLIWKNQNSWGTGEDVKVILRNSQGEEVAQRSTVFKTTIPEEEEEEEEAAEVAIEEEFFHQQTQINAGLEILPVQQIKR
;
A
#
# COMPACT_ATOMS: atom_id res chain seq x y z
N MET A 1 -87.20 -0.82 87.27
CA MET A 1 -88.34 -0.37 86.44
C MET A 1 -89.27 -1.57 86.26
N LEU A 2 -90.54 -1.45 86.65
CA LEU A 2 -91.70 -1.12 85.78
C LEU A 2 -91.94 -2.22 84.72
N ILE A 3 -92.90 -3.16 84.77
CA ILE A 3 -94.33 -3.27 85.24
C ILE A 3 -95.32 -3.28 84.05
N LEU A 4 -96.42 -4.04 84.20
CA LEU A 4 -97.64 -4.27 83.36
C LEU A 4 -97.63 -5.50 82.41
N ILE A 5 -98.61 -6.44 82.33
CA ILE A 5 -100.08 -6.53 82.68
C ILE A 5 -101.00 -5.92 81.57
N PRO A 6 -102.27 -6.35 81.24
CA PRO A 6 -103.16 -7.45 81.74
C PRO A 6 -103.92 -8.31 80.66
N ARG A 7 -104.68 -9.34 81.13
CA ARG A 7 -106.14 -9.66 80.87
C ARG A 7 -106.47 -11.14 80.50
N VAL A 8 -107.70 -11.67 80.70
CA VAL A 8 -108.69 -11.71 81.83
C VAL A 8 -110.06 -12.30 81.36
N CYS A 9 -110.74 -13.09 82.22
CA CYS A 9 -112.14 -13.60 82.10
C CYS A 9 -112.44 -14.61 80.96
N HIS A 10 -113.50 -15.43 80.94
CA HIS A 10 -114.72 -15.70 81.77
C HIS A 10 -115.19 -17.17 81.44
N SER A 11 -116.08 -17.92 82.12
CA SER A 11 -116.84 -17.80 83.40
C SER A 11 -117.50 -19.16 83.78
N ASP A 12 -117.95 -19.31 85.04
CA ASP A 12 -119.05 -20.17 85.57
C ASP A 12 -119.01 -21.73 85.39
N ASP A 13 -119.68 -22.58 86.19
CA ASP A 13 -120.60 -22.36 87.35
C ASP A 13 -120.45 -23.44 88.49
N ARG A 14 -121.22 -23.25 89.58
CA ARG A 14 -121.25 -23.79 90.97
C ARG A 14 -121.20 -25.32 91.27
N PRO A 15 -120.87 -25.68 92.53
CA PRO A 15 -121.00 -27.03 93.11
C PRO A 15 -122.37 -27.29 93.80
N GLY A 16 -122.63 -28.55 94.20
CA GLY A 16 -123.79 -28.95 95.02
C GLY A 16 -123.53 -30.23 95.86
N PRO A 17 -124.10 -30.39 97.08
CA PRO A 17 -123.70 -31.44 98.02
C PRO A 17 -124.70 -32.61 98.19
N VAL A 18 -124.24 -33.71 98.79
CA VAL A 18 -125.09 -34.82 99.25
C VAL A 18 -125.39 -34.68 100.75
N LYS A 19 -126.67 -34.57 101.15
CA LYS A 19 -127.17 -34.84 102.53
C LYS A 19 -128.70 -34.77 102.61
N GLY A 20 -129.30 -35.63 103.45
CA GLY A 20 -130.60 -35.35 104.09
C GLY A 20 -131.83 -36.13 103.63
N CYS A 21 -131.92 -37.41 104.00
CA CYS A 21 -133.23 -38.04 104.27
C CYS A 21 -133.51 -37.94 105.78
N CYS A 22 -134.50 -37.14 106.19
CA CYS A 22 -135.04 -37.05 107.56
C CYS A 22 -136.39 -36.30 107.58
N VAL A 23 -137.11 -36.38 108.71
CA VAL A 23 -138.55 -35.99 108.92
C VAL A 23 -139.51 -37.09 108.41
N ASN A 24 -140.12 -37.99 109.20
CA ASN A 24 -140.37 -38.15 110.66
C ASN A 24 -141.67 -37.51 111.20
N VAL A 25 -142.36 -38.23 112.11
CA VAL A 25 -143.65 -37.90 112.81
C VAL A 25 -144.86 -37.75 111.83
N GLU A 26 -146.15 -38.00 112.10
CA GLU A 26 -147.02 -38.30 113.27
C GLU A 26 -148.07 -39.41 112.89
N CYS A 27 -149.07 -39.84 113.68
CA CYS A 27 -149.21 -40.31 115.08
C CYS A 27 -150.72 -40.63 115.35
N CYS A 28 -151.04 -41.78 115.99
CA CYS A 28 -152.28 -42.10 116.76
C CYS A 28 -153.69 -42.33 116.13
N GLY A 29 -154.36 -43.39 116.63
CA GLY A 29 -155.83 -43.57 116.76
C GLY A 29 -156.43 -44.82 116.06
N GLU A 30 -157.35 -45.62 116.63
CA GLU A 30 -157.86 -45.83 118.01
C GLU A 30 -158.45 -47.26 118.19
N GLY A 31 -158.48 -47.79 119.44
CA GLY A 31 -159.27 -48.96 119.92
C GLY A 31 -158.75 -50.38 119.57
N GLU A 32 -158.61 -51.35 120.50
CA GLU A 32 -158.62 -51.38 121.99
C GLU A 32 -157.64 -52.51 122.48
N LEU A 33 -157.75 -53.37 123.51
CA LEU A 33 -158.81 -53.74 124.48
C LEU A 33 -158.26 -54.20 125.87
N VAL A 34 -159.09 -54.01 126.91
CA VAL A 34 -159.04 -54.47 128.33
C VAL A 34 -158.51 -55.91 128.59
N VAL A 35 -157.82 -56.30 129.70
CA VAL A 35 -157.01 -55.62 130.76
C VAL A 35 -156.35 -56.67 131.72
N THR A 36 -155.32 -56.28 132.53
CA THR A 36 -154.71 -57.00 133.71
C THR A 36 -153.96 -58.33 133.49
N PRO A 37 -153.20 -58.91 134.47
CA PRO A 37 -152.77 -58.47 135.83
C PRO A 37 -151.21 -58.39 136.03
N PRO A 38 -150.66 -58.04 137.23
CA PRO A 38 -149.26 -57.57 137.35
C PRO A 38 -148.22 -58.54 137.98
N ASN A 39 -146.91 -58.32 137.69
CA ASN A 39 -145.74 -58.29 138.62
C ASN A 39 -144.39 -58.53 137.88
N TYR A 40 -143.69 -57.47 137.43
CA TYR A 40 -142.46 -57.62 136.59
C TYR A 40 -141.26 -56.68 136.88
N ALA A 41 -141.44 -55.58 137.61
CA ALA A 41 -140.54 -54.41 137.60
C ALA A 41 -139.04 -54.68 137.88
N LYS A 42 -138.68 -55.70 138.68
CA LYS A 42 -137.26 -55.94 139.02
C LYS A 42 -136.42 -56.44 137.83
N LYS A 43 -137.03 -57.14 136.86
CA LYS A 43 -136.31 -57.64 135.66
C LYS A 43 -135.91 -56.53 134.68
N GLU A 44 -136.60 -55.39 134.76
CA GLU A 44 -136.47 -54.26 133.84
C GLU A 44 -135.17 -53.46 134.08
N SER A 45 -134.75 -53.36 135.35
CA SER A 45 -133.47 -52.77 135.76
C SER A 45 -132.27 -53.52 135.17
N ASP A 46 -132.24 -54.84 135.37
CA ASP A 46 -131.11 -55.67 134.93
C ASP A 46 -131.04 -55.77 133.40
N LEU A 47 -132.21 -55.75 132.73
CA LEU A 47 -132.32 -55.65 131.27
C LEU A 47 -131.70 -54.34 130.76
N ASN A 48 -132.02 -53.19 131.36
CA ASN A 48 -131.44 -51.90 130.97
C ASN A 48 -129.92 -51.84 131.23
N GLY A 49 -129.44 -52.42 132.33
CA GLY A 49 -128.00 -52.52 132.61
C GLY A 49 -127.25 -53.39 131.60
N ALA A 50 -127.87 -54.45 131.10
CA ALA A 50 -127.32 -55.27 130.00
C ALA A 50 -127.37 -54.52 128.66
N GLN A 51 -128.48 -53.83 128.34
CA GLN A 51 -128.62 -53.04 127.11
C GLN A 51 -127.59 -51.90 127.02
N MET A 52 -127.27 -51.22 128.13
CA MET A 52 -126.24 -50.17 128.12
C MET A 52 -124.85 -50.73 127.82
N LYS A 53 -124.45 -51.84 128.45
CA LYS A 53 -123.17 -52.51 128.14
C LYS A 53 -123.13 -53.02 126.71
N LEU A 54 -124.25 -53.54 126.21
CA LEU A 54 -124.38 -53.99 124.83
C LEU A 54 -124.19 -52.82 123.85
N ARG A 55 -124.80 -51.66 124.11
CA ARG A 55 -124.57 -50.41 123.35
C ARG A 55 -123.13 -49.89 123.44
N GLU A 56 -122.48 -50.02 124.60
CA GLU A 56 -121.06 -49.65 124.77
C GLU A 56 -120.15 -50.57 123.95
N TYR A 57 -120.40 -51.88 123.94
CA TYR A 57 -119.66 -52.82 123.08
C TYR A 57 -119.99 -52.63 121.59
N GLU A 58 -121.23 -52.33 121.22
CA GLU A 58 -121.60 -51.94 119.85
C GLU A 58 -120.91 -50.65 119.42
N ALA A 59 -120.85 -49.62 120.27
CA ALA A 59 -120.15 -48.37 119.96
C ALA A 59 -118.63 -48.58 119.84
N ALA A 60 -118.04 -49.41 120.71
CA ALA A 60 -116.63 -49.79 120.62
C ALA A 60 -116.33 -50.63 119.37
N LEU A 61 -117.22 -51.56 119.00
CA LEU A 61 -117.12 -52.35 117.78
C LEU A 61 -117.23 -51.46 116.54
N ASN A 62 -118.28 -50.65 116.42
CA ASN A 62 -118.44 -49.67 115.33
C ASN A 62 -117.24 -48.71 115.23
N SER A 63 -116.65 -48.29 116.36
CA SER A 63 -115.43 -47.48 116.37
C SER A 63 -114.20 -48.24 115.87
N LYS A 64 -114.07 -49.53 116.19
CA LYS A 64 -113.01 -50.40 115.68
C LYS A 64 -113.19 -50.72 114.20
N ASP A 65 -114.41 -50.98 113.76
CA ASP A 65 -114.74 -51.23 112.35
C ASP A 65 -114.54 -49.97 111.50
N ALA A 66 -114.88 -48.79 112.02
CA ALA A 66 -114.56 -47.52 111.36
C ALA A 66 -113.04 -47.30 111.25
N ALA A 67 -112.28 -47.53 112.32
CA ALA A 67 -110.82 -47.41 112.28
C ALA A 67 -110.16 -48.44 111.35
N LEU A 68 -110.70 -49.67 111.29
CA LEU A 68 -110.27 -50.73 110.39
C LEU A 68 -110.62 -50.38 108.93
N ALA A 69 -111.80 -49.81 108.68
CA ALA A 69 -112.19 -49.33 107.35
C ALA A 69 -111.31 -48.17 106.88
N THR A 70 -110.95 -47.22 107.76
CA THR A 70 -109.96 -46.17 107.46
C THR A 70 -108.60 -46.78 107.14
N ALA A 71 -108.07 -47.66 108.00
CA ALA A 71 -106.79 -48.32 107.77
C ALA A 71 -106.75 -49.20 106.50
N LEU A 72 -107.89 -49.79 106.08
CA LEU A 72 -108.04 -50.48 104.79
C LEU A 72 -108.16 -49.51 103.60
N GLY A 73 -108.63 -48.27 103.83
CA GLY A 73 -108.59 -47.18 102.85
C GLY A 73 -107.16 -46.68 102.63
N ASP A 74 -106.49 -46.29 103.72
CA ASP A 74 -105.09 -45.83 103.73
C ASP A 74 -104.15 -46.91 103.17
N LYS A 75 -104.39 -48.18 103.51
CA LYS A 75 -103.67 -49.31 102.91
C LYS A 75 -103.85 -49.33 101.38
N LYS A 76 -105.07 -49.14 100.87
CA LYS A 76 -105.35 -49.19 99.42
C LYS A 76 -104.78 -47.99 98.67
N SER A 77 -104.77 -46.79 99.26
CA SER A 77 -104.10 -45.64 98.64
C SER A 77 -102.59 -45.85 98.62
N LEU A 78 -101.98 -46.35 99.69
CA LEU A 78 -100.55 -46.70 99.71
C LEU A 78 -100.22 -47.87 98.77
N GLU A 79 -101.10 -48.85 98.59
CA GLU A 79 -100.94 -49.91 97.57
C GLU A 79 -101.02 -49.34 96.14
N SER A 80 -101.87 -48.33 95.88
CA SER A 80 -101.90 -47.61 94.60
C SER A 80 -100.63 -46.78 94.39
N GLU A 81 -100.27 -45.93 95.35
CA GLU A 81 -99.07 -45.08 95.29
C GLU A 81 -97.79 -45.91 95.12
N LEU A 82 -97.72 -47.10 95.71
CA LEU A 82 -96.60 -48.04 95.49
C LEU A 82 -96.60 -48.65 94.09
N GLU A 83 -97.74 -48.83 93.43
CA GLU A 83 -97.79 -49.28 92.02
C GLU A 83 -97.46 -48.12 91.08
N ASP A 84 -98.05 -46.94 91.30
CA ASP A 84 -97.73 -45.69 90.56
C ASP A 84 -96.23 -45.35 90.62
N LEU A 85 -95.58 -45.59 91.77
CA LEU A 85 -94.14 -45.43 91.93
C LEU A 85 -93.32 -46.54 91.27
N LYS A 86 -93.79 -47.79 91.22
CA LYS A 86 -93.12 -48.85 90.44
C LYS A 86 -93.18 -48.57 88.95
N ASP A 87 -94.33 -48.14 88.43
CA ASP A 87 -94.49 -47.79 87.02
C ASP A 87 -93.64 -46.57 86.65
N GLN A 88 -93.53 -45.56 87.53
CA GLN A 88 -92.59 -44.46 87.36
C GLN A 88 -91.13 -44.94 87.36
N ILE A 89 -90.73 -45.84 88.26
CA ILE A 89 -89.37 -46.42 88.28
C ILE A 89 -89.11 -47.21 86.99
N ALA A 90 -90.01 -48.09 86.58
CA ALA A 90 -89.89 -48.88 85.35
C ALA A 90 -89.82 -48.01 84.09
N GLN A 91 -90.62 -46.94 84.03
CA GLN A 91 -90.59 -45.96 82.94
C GLN A 91 -89.29 -45.15 82.93
N LEU A 92 -88.76 -44.78 84.11
CA LEU A 92 -87.46 -44.12 84.23
C LEU A 92 -86.31 -45.06 83.82
N GLU A 93 -86.34 -46.33 84.23
CA GLU A 93 -85.36 -47.34 83.82
C GLU A 93 -85.42 -47.62 82.30
N ALA A 94 -86.62 -47.68 81.72
CA ALA A 94 -86.80 -47.77 80.27
C ALA A 94 -86.25 -46.52 79.55
N SER A 95 -86.49 -45.31 80.07
CA SER A 95 -85.94 -44.08 79.49
C SER A 95 -84.42 -44.01 79.60
N LEU A 96 -83.85 -44.48 80.71
CA LEU A 96 -82.42 -44.49 81.01
C LEU A 96 -81.67 -45.56 80.19
N THR A 97 -82.29 -46.70 79.92
CA THR A 97 -81.74 -47.72 79.01
C THR A 97 -81.83 -47.27 77.56
N ALA A 98 -82.92 -46.62 77.14
CA ALA A 98 -83.04 -46.00 75.84
C ALA A 98 -81.99 -44.89 75.62
N ALA A 99 -81.83 -43.97 76.57
CA ALA A 99 -80.83 -42.89 76.51
C ALA A 99 -79.39 -43.42 76.51
N LYS A 100 -79.08 -44.46 77.29
CA LYS A 100 -77.78 -45.15 77.22
C LYS A 100 -77.52 -45.77 75.86
N LYS A 101 -78.53 -46.34 75.21
CA LYS A 101 -78.40 -46.87 73.85
C LYS A 101 -78.18 -45.76 72.84
N GLN A 102 -78.98 -44.68 72.89
CA GLN A 102 -78.81 -43.51 72.01
C GLN A 102 -77.40 -42.93 72.13
N LEU A 103 -76.87 -42.76 73.36
CA LEU A 103 -75.50 -42.32 73.58
C LEU A 103 -74.47 -43.28 72.95
N ALA A 104 -74.67 -44.60 73.06
CA ALA A 104 -73.78 -45.57 72.43
C ALA A 104 -73.83 -45.47 70.90
N ASP A 105 -75.03 -45.46 70.31
CA ASP A 105 -75.27 -45.33 68.87
C ASP A 105 -74.68 -44.00 68.33
N GLU A 106 -74.81 -42.89 69.07
CA GLU A 106 -74.19 -41.58 68.76
C GLU A 106 -72.66 -41.60 68.88
N THR A 107 -72.08 -42.26 69.90
CA THR A 107 -70.61 -42.35 70.02
C THR A 107 -69.98 -43.17 68.90
N LEU A 108 -70.65 -44.22 68.42
CA LEU A 108 -70.21 -44.98 67.24
C LEU A 108 -70.28 -44.10 65.98
N LEU A 109 -71.42 -43.43 65.75
CA LEU A 109 -71.58 -42.52 64.61
C LEU A 109 -70.54 -41.37 64.63
N LYS A 110 -70.21 -40.85 65.81
CA LYS A 110 -69.15 -39.85 65.98
C LYS A 110 -67.79 -40.41 65.54
N VAL A 111 -67.41 -41.60 66.00
CA VAL A 111 -66.14 -42.25 65.64
C VAL A 111 -66.07 -42.56 64.14
N ASP A 112 -67.16 -43.05 63.53
CA ASP A 112 -67.23 -43.28 62.08
C ASP A 112 -67.06 -41.99 61.27
N LEU A 113 -67.63 -40.87 61.74
CA LEU A 113 -67.45 -39.55 61.13
C LEU A 113 -66.04 -38.99 61.35
N GLU A 114 -65.44 -39.15 62.53
CA GLU A 114 -64.06 -38.74 62.82
C GLU A 114 -63.06 -39.53 61.95
N ASN A 115 -63.21 -40.86 61.87
CA ASN A 115 -62.43 -41.71 60.95
C ASN A 115 -62.57 -41.25 59.50
N ARG A 116 -63.79 -40.96 59.04
CA ARG A 116 -64.04 -40.50 57.66
C ARG A 116 -63.44 -39.11 57.40
N CYS A 117 -63.48 -38.20 58.38
CA CYS A 117 -62.82 -36.90 58.30
C CYS A 117 -61.30 -37.04 58.25
N GLN A 118 -60.71 -37.97 59.01
CA GLN A 118 -59.29 -38.28 58.94
C GLN A 118 -58.91 -38.81 57.55
N SER A 119 -59.57 -39.86 57.04
CA SER A 119 -59.27 -40.39 55.71
C SER A 119 -59.45 -39.36 54.59
N LEU A 120 -60.45 -38.48 54.68
CA LEU A 120 -60.64 -37.38 53.73
C LEU A 120 -59.56 -36.29 53.86
N THR A 121 -58.92 -36.14 55.02
CA THR A 121 -57.80 -35.22 55.22
C THR A 121 -56.52 -35.82 54.61
N GLU A 122 -56.25 -37.10 54.89
CA GLU A 122 -55.13 -37.87 54.32
C GLU A 122 -55.21 -37.93 52.78
N ASP A 123 -56.39 -38.16 52.20
CA ASP A 123 -56.65 -38.10 50.75
C ASP A 123 -56.32 -36.72 50.15
N LEU A 124 -56.61 -35.65 50.89
CA LEU A 124 -56.44 -34.26 50.44
C LEU A 124 -54.96 -33.84 50.54
N GLU A 125 -54.28 -34.26 51.60
CA GLU A 125 -52.82 -34.08 51.76
C GLU A 125 -52.04 -34.89 50.74
N PHE A 126 -52.40 -36.15 50.48
CA PHE A 126 -51.82 -36.96 49.41
C PHE A 126 -51.96 -36.26 48.04
N ARG A 127 -53.15 -35.76 47.70
CA ARG A 127 -53.38 -35.03 46.44
C ARG A 127 -52.60 -33.72 46.36
N LYS A 128 -52.51 -32.95 47.45
CA LYS A 128 -51.66 -31.75 47.51
C LYS A 128 -50.21 -32.09 47.20
N ASN A 129 -49.64 -33.07 47.90
CA ASN A 129 -48.25 -33.49 47.73
C ASN A 129 -48.01 -33.96 46.29
N MET A 130 -48.93 -34.74 45.70
CA MET A 130 -48.84 -35.19 44.32
C MET A 130 -48.86 -34.02 43.31
N TYR A 131 -49.75 -33.03 43.48
CA TYR A 131 -49.75 -31.84 42.63
C TYR A 131 -48.51 -30.95 42.85
N GLU A 132 -47.99 -30.85 44.07
CA GLU A 132 -46.73 -30.14 44.34
C GLU A 132 -45.54 -30.86 43.69
N GLU A 133 -45.51 -32.19 43.67
CA GLU A 133 -44.51 -32.97 42.94
C GLU A 133 -44.62 -32.78 41.42
N GLU A 134 -45.82 -32.81 40.83
CA GLU A 134 -46.04 -32.51 39.41
C GLU A 134 -45.60 -31.07 39.05
N ILE A 135 -45.92 -30.08 39.89
CA ILE A 135 -45.49 -28.68 39.71
C ILE A 135 -43.97 -28.56 39.82
N ASN A 136 -43.33 -29.26 40.76
CA ASN A 136 -41.88 -29.25 40.93
C ASN A 136 -41.15 -29.99 39.80
N GLU A 137 -41.70 -31.09 39.28
CA GLU A 137 -41.12 -31.83 38.17
C GLU A 137 -41.26 -31.06 36.84
N THR A 138 -42.42 -30.45 36.58
CA THR A 138 -42.63 -29.59 35.40
C THR A 138 -41.78 -28.32 35.44
N ARG A 139 -41.60 -27.69 36.62
CA ARG A 139 -40.64 -26.59 36.81
C ARG A 139 -39.21 -27.01 36.51
N ARG A 140 -38.72 -28.12 37.09
CA ARG A 140 -37.37 -28.65 36.81
C ARG A 140 -37.16 -28.95 35.32
N LYS A 141 -38.12 -29.61 34.67
CA LYS A 141 -38.09 -29.87 33.21
C LYS A 141 -38.00 -28.59 32.38
N HIS A 142 -38.67 -27.51 32.81
CA HIS A 142 -38.58 -26.22 32.13
C HIS A 142 -37.25 -25.51 32.40
N GLU A 143 -36.76 -25.52 33.64
CA GLU A 143 -35.49 -24.93 34.08
C GLU A 143 -34.30 -25.59 33.38
N THR A 144 -34.20 -26.91 33.37
CA THR A 144 -33.16 -27.65 32.62
C THR A 144 -33.17 -27.28 31.15
N ARG A 145 -34.35 -27.26 30.52
CA ARG A 145 -34.49 -26.91 29.09
C ARG A 145 -34.12 -25.46 28.80
N LEU A 146 -34.35 -24.54 29.73
CA LEU A 146 -33.93 -23.14 29.60
C LEU A 146 -32.40 -23.04 29.64
N VAL A 147 -31.77 -23.71 30.62
CA VAL A 147 -30.30 -23.77 30.75
C VAL A 147 -29.64 -24.45 29.54
N GLU A 148 -30.21 -25.53 29.02
CA GLU A 148 -29.75 -26.19 27.78
C GLU A 148 -29.83 -25.26 26.56
N VAL A 149 -30.93 -24.50 26.41
CA VAL A 149 -31.10 -23.56 25.29
C VAL A 149 -30.15 -22.37 25.40
N ASP A 150 -29.98 -21.80 26.59
CA ASP A 150 -29.12 -20.62 26.76
C ASP A 150 -27.63 -20.98 26.77
N SER A 151 -27.24 -22.15 27.29
CA SER A 151 -25.87 -22.67 27.13
C SER A 151 -25.56 -23.06 25.68
N GLY A 152 -26.50 -23.68 24.97
CA GLY A 152 -26.38 -23.94 23.53
C GLY A 152 -26.17 -22.66 22.71
N ARG A 153 -26.97 -21.61 23.00
CA ARG A 153 -26.79 -20.27 22.42
C ARG A 153 -25.43 -19.65 22.78
N GLN A 154 -25.00 -19.76 24.03
CA GLN A 154 -23.69 -19.24 24.45
C GLN A 154 -22.56 -19.91 23.67
N ILE A 155 -22.57 -21.24 23.56
CA ILE A 155 -21.59 -22.01 22.77
C ILE A 155 -21.65 -21.61 21.28
N GLU A 156 -22.84 -21.40 20.71
CA GLU A 156 -22.99 -20.88 19.35
C GLU A 156 -22.38 -19.48 19.17
N TYR A 157 -22.56 -18.56 20.13
CA TYR A 157 -21.99 -17.21 20.06
C TYR A 157 -20.48 -17.21 20.28
N GLU A 158 -19.97 -18.00 21.22
CA GLU A 158 -18.54 -18.19 21.46
C GLU A 158 -17.85 -18.82 20.23
N TYR A 159 -18.47 -19.81 19.60
CA TYR A 159 -17.99 -20.41 18.35
C TYR A 159 -17.97 -19.39 17.20
N LYS A 160 -19.06 -18.65 16.97
CA LYS A 160 -19.14 -17.63 15.90
C LYS A 160 -18.14 -16.49 16.13
N LEU A 161 -17.90 -16.09 17.38
CA LEU A 161 -16.89 -15.10 17.75
C LEU A 161 -15.47 -15.64 17.51
N ALA A 162 -15.18 -16.88 17.93
CA ALA A 162 -13.90 -17.53 17.69
C ALA A 162 -13.61 -17.72 16.19
N GLN A 163 -14.63 -18.10 15.40
CA GLN A 163 -14.55 -18.20 13.95
C GLN A 163 -14.25 -16.84 13.32
N ALA A 164 -15.02 -15.78 13.63
CA ALA A 164 -14.78 -14.45 13.09
C ALA A 164 -13.38 -13.90 13.48
N LEU A 165 -12.91 -14.17 14.70
CA LEU A 165 -11.55 -13.83 15.14
C LEU A 165 -10.45 -14.65 14.44
N HIS A 166 -10.77 -15.86 13.96
CA HIS A 166 -9.85 -16.67 13.16
C HIS A 166 -9.80 -16.19 11.71
N GLU A 167 -10.95 -15.94 11.09
CA GLU A 167 -11.08 -15.39 9.73
C GLU A 167 -10.38 -14.02 9.61
N MET A 168 -10.55 -13.13 10.59
CA MET A 168 -9.84 -11.84 10.64
C MET A 168 -8.31 -12.00 10.76
N ARG A 169 -7.82 -13.03 11.48
CA ARG A 169 -6.38 -13.31 11.55
C ARG A 169 -5.86 -13.87 10.24
N GLU A 170 -6.56 -14.84 9.64
CA GLU A 170 -6.19 -15.43 8.35
C GLU A 170 -6.16 -14.37 7.23
N GLN A 171 -7.13 -13.44 7.22
CA GLN A 171 -7.12 -12.29 6.31
C GLN A 171 -5.92 -11.37 6.52
N HIS A 172 -5.55 -11.05 7.76
CA HIS A 172 -4.36 -10.24 8.05
C HIS A 172 -3.05 -10.96 7.72
N ASP A 173 -2.92 -12.25 8.07
CA ASP A 173 -1.74 -13.06 7.76
C ASP A 173 -1.57 -13.22 6.23
N ALA A 174 -2.67 -13.42 5.50
CA ALA A 174 -2.67 -13.43 4.04
C ALA A 174 -2.30 -12.07 3.44
N GLN A 175 -2.82 -10.96 3.98
CA GLN A 175 -2.47 -9.61 3.53
C GLN A 175 -0.98 -9.28 3.78
N VAL A 176 -0.46 -9.62 4.96
CA VAL A 176 0.97 -9.47 5.30
C VAL A 176 1.83 -10.33 4.39
N LYS A 177 1.40 -11.55 4.07
CA LYS A 177 2.08 -12.43 3.11
C LYS A 177 2.10 -11.83 1.70
N MET A 178 0.98 -11.31 1.20
CA MET A 178 0.90 -10.64 -0.10
C MET A 178 1.86 -9.44 -0.16
N TYR A 179 1.82 -8.52 0.82
CA TYR A 179 2.73 -7.38 0.86
C TYR A 179 4.20 -7.80 0.96
N LYS A 180 4.50 -8.90 1.67
CA LYS A 180 5.85 -9.45 1.72
C LYS A 180 6.28 -9.98 0.34
N GLU A 181 5.45 -10.75 -0.34
CA GLU A 181 5.75 -11.32 -1.66
C GLU A 181 5.89 -10.22 -2.73
N GLU A 182 5.07 -9.17 -2.68
CA GLU A 182 5.19 -7.97 -3.54
C GLU A 182 6.49 -7.19 -3.26
N LEU A 183 6.88 -7.05 -1.98
CA LEU A 183 8.11 -6.40 -1.58
C LEU A 183 9.35 -7.21 -2.04
N GLU A 184 9.34 -8.53 -1.83
CA GLU A 184 10.41 -9.42 -2.30
C GLU A 184 10.52 -9.40 -3.83
N GLN A 185 9.40 -9.44 -4.57
CA GLN A 185 9.38 -9.32 -6.04
C GLN A 185 9.93 -7.97 -6.52
N THR A 186 9.53 -6.85 -5.91
CA THR A 186 10.00 -5.52 -6.33
C THR A 186 11.48 -5.29 -6.00
N TYR A 187 12.01 -5.87 -4.92
CA TYR A 187 13.46 -5.89 -4.69
C TYR A 187 14.19 -6.80 -5.69
N HIS A 188 13.67 -8.00 -6.00
CA HIS A 188 14.27 -8.88 -7.00
C HIS A 188 14.33 -8.22 -8.40
N ALA A 189 13.25 -7.55 -8.81
CA ALA A 189 13.19 -6.82 -10.07
C ALA A 189 14.19 -5.66 -10.14
N LYS A 190 14.36 -4.90 -9.03
CA LYS A 190 15.37 -3.84 -8.93
C LYS A 190 16.79 -4.40 -8.98
N LEU A 191 17.05 -5.50 -8.29
CA LEU A 191 18.36 -6.16 -8.28
C LEU A 191 18.72 -6.70 -9.68
N GLU A 192 17.83 -7.41 -10.35
CA GLU A 192 18.09 -7.89 -11.73
C GLU A 192 18.19 -6.74 -12.73
N ASN A 193 17.40 -5.67 -12.60
CA ASN A 193 17.56 -4.50 -13.47
C ASN A 193 18.93 -3.82 -13.29
N ALA A 194 19.40 -3.67 -12.05
CA ALA A 194 20.74 -3.17 -11.77
C ALA A 194 21.85 -4.14 -12.25
N ARG A 195 21.64 -5.45 -12.11
CA ARG A 195 22.54 -6.51 -12.59
C ARG A 195 22.70 -6.44 -14.11
N LEU A 196 21.59 -6.41 -14.84
CA LEU A 196 21.55 -6.29 -16.30
C LEU A 196 22.11 -4.97 -16.80
N SER A 197 21.82 -3.85 -16.11
CA SER A 197 22.42 -2.54 -16.43
C SER A 197 23.95 -2.57 -16.24
N SER A 198 24.44 -3.18 -15.18
CA SER A 198 25.88 -3.36 -14.95
C SER A 198 26.53 -4.27 -16.00
N GLU A 199 25.85 -5.34 -16.45
CA GLU A 199 26.32 -6.21 -17.53
C GLU A 199 26.38 -5.46 -18.87
N MET A 200 25.34 -4.69 -19.22
CA MET A 200 25.31 -3.85 -20.41
C MET A 200 26.38 -2.76 -20.40
N ASN A 201 26.57 -2.07 -19.28
CA ASN A 201 27.63 -1.07 -19.12
C ASN A 201 29.03 -1.71 -19.26
N THR A 202 29.23 -2.90 -18.68
CA THR A 202 30.48 -3.66 -18.81
C THR A 202 30.74 -4.08 -20.26
N SER A 203 29.71 -4.53 -20.98
CA SER A 203 29.79 -4.87 -22.40
C SER A 203 30.13 -3.66 -23.27
N SER A 204 29.52 -2.50 -23.00
CA SER A 204 29.82 -1.25 -23.72
C SER A 204 31.24 -0.74 -23.46
N VAL A 205 31.72 -0.81 -22.20
CA VAL A 205 33.10 -0.49 -21.84
C VAL A 205 34.11 -1.43 -22.51
N ASN A 206 33.78 -2.71 -22.66
CA ASN A 206 34.63 -3.66 -23.37
C ASN A 206 34.70 -3.33 -24.88
N SER A 207 33.57 -3.05 -25.56
CA SER A 207 33.57 -2.61 -26.97
C SER A 207 34.44 -1.38 -27.17
N ALA A 208 34.22 -0.33 -26.38
CA ALA A 208 35.00 0.91 -26.46
C ALA A 208 36.50 0.68 -26.18
N ARG A 209 36.85 -0.30 -25.34
CA ARG A 209 38.24 -0.69 -25.05
C ARG A 209 38.87 -1.47 -26.20
N GLU A 210 38.10 -2.32 -26.90
CA GLU A 210 38.53 -3.06 -28.09
C GLU A 210 38.74 -2.09 -29.27
N GLU A 211 37.80 -1.18 -29.52
CA GLU A 211 37.91 -0.09 -30.50
C GLU A 211 39.14 0.82 -30.21
N LEU A 212 39.38 1.16 -28.94
CA LEU A 212 40.57 1.90 -28.53
C LEU A 212 41.86 1.11 -28.79
N MET A 213 41.87 -0.20 -28.54
CA MET A 213 43.01 -1.08 -28.80
C MET A 213 43.32 -1.19 -30.30
N GLU A 214 42.29 -1.35 -31.15
CA GLU A 214 42.45 -1.28 -32.60
C GLU A 214 43.00 0.07 -33.06
N SER A 215 42.47 1.18 -32.54
CA SER A 215 42.90 2.52 -32.93
C SER A 215 44.39 2.74 -32.60
N ARG A 216 44.86 2.25 -31.45
CA ARG A 216 46.27 2.27 -31.04
C ARG A 216 47.15 1.46 -31.97
N MET A 217 46.77 0.21 -32.27
CA MET A 217 47.51 -0.63 -33.25
C MET A 217 47.56 0.02 -34.65
N ARG A 218 46.47 0.68 -35.07
CA ARG A 218 46.39 1.42 -36.34
C ARG A 218 47.33 2.63 -36.36
N ILE A 219 47.38 3.40 -35.26
CA ILE A 219 48.30 4.54 -35.07
C ILE A 219 49.76 4.07 -35.03
N GLU A 220 50.08 3.00 -34.29
CA GLU A 220 51.43 2.43 -34.22
C GLU A 220 51.91 1.93 -35.59
N SER A 221 51.05 1.22 -36.32
CA SER A 221 51.32 0.77 -37.69
C SER A 221 51.60 1.93 -38.64
N LEU A 222 50.72 2.95 -38.68
CA LEU A 222 50.91 4.14 -39.52
C LEU A 222 52.17 4.94 -39.12
N SER A 223 52.46 5.05 -37.82
CA SER A 223 53.67 5.70 -37.31
C SER A 223 54.94 4.97 -37.74
N SER A 224 54.92 3.63 -37.77
CA SER A 224 56.04 2.83 -38.28
C SER A 224 56.24 3.03 -39.79
N GLN A 225 55.16 3.12 -40.57
CA GLN A 225 55.21 3.38 -42.02
C GLN A 225 55.74 4.80 -42.30
N LEU A 226 55.25 5.82 -41.60
CA LEU A 226 55.77 7.18 -41.67
C LEU A 226 57.25 7.26 -41.29
N SER A 227 57.67 6.56 -40.23
CA SER A 227 59.08 6.48 -39.83
C SER A 227 59.96 5.88 -40.93
N ASN A 228 59.46 4.87 -41.65
CA ASN A 228 60.20 4.24 -42.74
C ASN A 228 60.26 5.12 -43.99
N LEU A 229 59.14 5.71 -44.43
CA LEU A 229 59.10 6.67 -45.53
C LEU A 229 59.98 7.91 -45.26
N GLN A 230 60.06 8.36 -43.99
CA GLN A 230 60.98 9.43 -43.60
C GLN A 230 62.47 9.01 -43.69
N LYS A 231 62.83 7.76 -43.37
CA LYS A 231 64.19 7.24 -43.56
C LYS A 231 64.54 7.13 -45.05
N GLU A 232 63.62 6.60 -45.86
CA GLU A 232 63.78 6.48 -47.31
C GLU A 232 63.93 7.87 -47.96
N SER A 233 63.10 8.84 -47.58
CA SER A 233 63.20 10.22 -48.05
C SER A 233 64.54 10.87 -47.68
N ARG A 234 65.04 10.68 -46.45
CA ARG A 234 66.37 11.16 -46.03
C ARG A 234 67.49 10.50 -46.84
N ALA A 235 67.48 9.18 -46.98
CA ALA A 235 68.48 8.45 -47.77
C ALA A 235 68.48 8.88 -49.25
N CYS A 236 67.31 9.18 -49.83
CA CYS A 236 67.22 9.75 -51.18
C CYS A 236 67.79 11.17 -51.25
N LEU A 237 67.56 12.03 -50.25
CA LEU A 237 68.12 13.39 -50.20
C LEU A 237 69.64 13.38 -50.00
N GLU A 238 70.14 12.56 -49.08
CA GLU A 238 71.58 12.30 -48.90
C GLU A 238 72.22 11.82 -50.20
N ARG A 239 71.57 10.86 -50.90
CA ARG A 239 72.06 10.35 -52.18
C ARG A 239 72.00 11.38 -53.31
N ILE A 240 71.05 12.32 -53.30
CA ILE A 240 71.04 13.46 -54.23
C ILE A 240 72.22 14.38 -53.93
N GLN A 241 72.45 14.73 -52.65
CA GLN A 241 73.58 15.56 -52.25
C GLN A 241 74.92 14.94 -52.67
N GLU A 242 75.14 13.64 -52.41
CA GLU A 242 76.33 12.92 -52.89
C GLU A 242 76.56 13.07 -54.41
N LEU A 243 75.49 12.95 -55.21
CA LEU A 243 75.55 13.04 -56.66
C LEU A 243 75.79 14.47 -57.15
N GLU A 244 75.20 15.48 -56.50
CA GLU A 244 75.49 16.89 -56.76
C GLU A 244 76.93 17.26 -56.41
N ASP A 245 77.45 16.72 -55.30
CA ASP A 245 78.80 16.93 -54.80
C ASP A 245 79.85 16.26 -55.72
N LEU A 246 79.56 15.05 -56.22
CA LEU A 246 80.37 14.37 -57.25
C LEU A 246 80.33 15.13 -58.59
N LEU A 247 79.17 15.64 -59.00
CA LEU A 247 79.00 16.43 -60.22
C LEU A 247 79.73 17.78 -60.11
N ALA A 248 79.78 18.39 -58.93
CA ALA A 248 80.56 19.60 -58.66
C ALA A 248 82.07 19.31 -58.75
N LYS A 249 82.54 18.24 -58.10
CA LYS A 249 83.95 17.79 -58.16
C LYS A 249 84.39 17.52 -59.60
N GLU A 250 83.56 16.86 -60.41
CA GLU A 250 83.90 16.58 -61.82
C GLU A 250 83.88 17.85 -62.70
N ARG A 251 82.97 18.79 -62.44
CA ARG A 251 82.97 20.12 -63.11
C ARG A 251 84.21 20.93 -62.77
N ASP A 252 84.66 20.91 -61.52
CA ASP A 252 85.87 21.62 -61.10
C ASP A 252 87.15 20.91 -61.58
N ASN A 253 87.16 19.57 -61.62
CA ASN A 253 88.21 18.78 -62.27
C ASN A 253 88.35 19.15 -63.76
N SER A 254 87.22 19.13 -64.48
CA SER A 254 87.14 19.58 -65.88
C SER A 254 87.60 21.04 -66.05
N ARG A 255 87.26 21.96 -65.14
CA ARG A 255 87.71 23.36 -65.19
C ARG A 255 89.22 23.49 -64.96
N ARG A 256 89.80 22.71 -64.03
CA ARG A 256 91.27 22.68 -63.81
C ARG A 256 91.99 22.16 -65.05
N MET A 257 91.55 21.03 -65.60
CA MET A 257 92.12 20.46 -66.83
C MET A 257 92.03 21.44 -68.01
N LEU A 258 90.93 22.17 -68.16
CA LEU A 258 90.82 23.25 -69.16
C LEU A 258 91.81 24.39 -68.88
N SER A 259 91.91 24.87 -67.64
CA SER A 259 92.85 25.93 -67.25
C SER A 259 94.31 25.53 -67.47
N ASP A 260 94.68 24.27 -67.23
CA ASP A 260 96.02 23.75 -67.52
C ASP A 260 96.30 23.68 -69.02
N LYS A 261 95.31 23.29 -69.84
CA LYS A 261 95.46 23.33 -71.30
C LYS A 261 95.43 24.75 -71.87
N GLU A 262 94.72 25.69 -71.25
CA GLU A 262 94.80 27.11 -71.59
C GLU A 262 96.19 27.70 -71.26
N ARG A 263 96.79 27.29 -70.13
CA ARG A 263 98.17 27.62 -69.76
C ARG A 263 99.20 27.01 -70.71
N GLU A 264 99.14 25.71 -71.00
CA GLU A 264 100.02 25.07 -72.01
C GLU A 264 99.91 25.75 -73.38
N MET A 265 98.69 26.11 -73.80
CA MET A 265 98.45 26.85 -75.04
C MET A 265 98.91 28.31 -74.99
N ALA A 266 99.08 28.93 -73.81
CA ALA A 266 99.73 30.22 -73.66
C ALA A 266 101.26 30.06 -73.76
N GLU A 267 101.85 29.14 -73.00
CA GLU A 267 103.27 28.82 -73.02
C GLU A 267 103.79 28.50 -74.44
N ILE A 268 103.02 27.74 -75.24
CA ILE A 268 103.35 27.46 -76.65
C ILE A 268 103.25 28.71 -77.54
N ARG A 269 102.29 29.61 -77.30
CA ARG A 269 102.19 30.89 -78.05
C ARG A 269 103.33 31.83 -77.70
N ASP A 270 103.72 31.91 -76.44
CA ASP A 270 104.82 32.75 -75.98
C ASP A 270 106.16 32.23 -76.50
N GLN A 271 106.38 30.91 -76.50
CA GLN A 271 107.53 30.28 -77.17
C GLN A 271 107.56 30.56 -78.68
N MET A 272 106.42 30.49 -79.36
CA MET A 272 106.31 30.83 -80.79
C MET A 272 106.57 32.32 -81.05
N GLN A 273 106.09 33.21 -80.18
CA GLN A 273 106.32 34.65 -80.28
C GLN A 273 107.79 35.02 -79.98
N GLN A 274 108.44 34.31 -79.04
CA GLN A 274 109.86 34.41 -78.80
C GLN A 274 110.66 33.95 -80.02
N GLN A 275 110.35 32.80 -80.60
CA GLN A 275 110.98 32.35 -81.85
C GLN A 275 110.82 33.36 -82.99
N LEU A 276 109.63 33.97 -83.15
CA LEU A 276 109.43 35.04 -84.13
C LEU A 276 110.33 36.25 -83.87
N SER A 277 110.48 36.68 -82.61
CA SER A 277 111.38 37.78 -82.25
C SER A 277 112.86 37.42 -82.43
N ASP A 278 113.26 36.18 -82.17
CA ASP A 278 114.63 35.69 -82.41
C ASP A 278 114.92 35.62 -83.93
N TYR A 279 113.93 35.23 -84.75
CA TYR A 279 114.02 35.30 -86.21
C TYR A 279 114.05 36.74 -86.74
N GLU A 280 113.33 37.68 -86.14
CA GLU A 280 113.38 39.10 -86.50
C GLU A 280 114.74 39.72 -86.15
N GLN A 281 115.27 39.45 -84.95
CA GLN A 281 116.62 39.86 -84.54
C GLN A 281 117.70 39.26 -85.47
N LEU A 282 117.57 37.98 -85.83
CA LEU A 282 118.48 37.32 -86.78
C LEU A 282 118.35 37.91 -88.19
N LEU A 283 117.15 38.33 -88.60
CA LEU A 283 116.92 39.01 -89.87
C LEU A 283 117.55 40.41 -89.87
N ASP A 284 117.44 41.18 -88.78
CA ASP A 284 118.08 42.49 -88.63
C ASP A 284 119.62 42.37 -88.65
N VAL A 285 120.19 41.38 -87.96
CA VAL A 285 121.63 41.06 -88.07
C VAL A 285 121.99 40.67 -89.51
N LYS A 286 121.14 39.89 -90.19
CA LYS A 286 121.35 39.50 -91.59
C LYS A 286 121.24 40.69 -92.55
N LEU A 287 120.38 41.68 -92.26
CA LEU A 287 120.26 42.92 -93.02
C LEU A 287 121.44 43.86 -92.78
N ALA A 288 121.97 43.93 -91.56
CA ALA A 288 123.22 44.62 -91.26
C ALA A 288 124.39 43.97 -92.01
N LEU A 289 124.50 42.64 -92.02
CA LEU A 289 125.50 41.90 -92.80
C LEU A 289 125.31 42.07 -94.31
N ASP A 290 124.08 42.10 -94.84
CA ASP A 290 123.82 42.46 -96.25
C ASP A 290 124.29 43.89 -96.55
N MET A 291 124.08 44.84 -95.64
CA MET A 291 124.52 46.23 -95.79
C MET A 291 126.05 46.32 -95.76
N GLU A 292 126.73 45.65 -94.84
CA GLU A 292 128.19 45.51 -94.81
C GLU A 292 128.72 44.88 -96.12
N ILE A 293 128.15 43.75 -96.56
CA ILE A 293 128.50 43.10 -97.83
C ILE A 293 128.26 44.06 -99.01
N SER A 294 127.21 44.88 -98.98
CA SER A 294 126.96 45.89 -100.01
C SER A 294 127.97 47.06 -99.96
N ALA A 295 128.48 47.40 -98.77
CA ALA A 295 129.52 48.40 -98.59
C ALA A 295 130.89 47.86 -99.05
N TYR A 296 131.25 46.63 -98.69
CA TYR A 296 132.44 45.95 -99.21
C TYR A 296 132.36 45.77 -100.72
N ARG A 297 131.19 45.40 -101.28
CA ARG A 297 130.97 45.38 -102.73
C ARG A 297 131.13 46.75 -103.37
N LYS A 298 130.57 47.82 -102.82
CA LYS A 298 130.80 49.18 -103.34
C LYS A 298 132.24 49.65 -103.24
N LEU A 299 132.98 49.21 -102.22
CA LEU A 299 134.41 49.50 -102.09
C LEU A 299 135.22 48.74 -103.17
N LEU A 300 134.84 47.50 -103.46
CA LEU A 300 135.41 46.69 -104.54
C LEU A 300 135.01 47.23 -105.92
N GLU A 301 133.75 47.54 -106.16
CA GLU A 301 133.23 48.18 -107.38
C GLU A 301 133.93 49.53 -107.63
N GLY A 302 134.25 50.30 -106.58
CA GLY A 302 135.03 51.54 -106.67
C GLY A 302 136.53 51.33 -106.95
N GLU A 303 137.13 50.21 -106.50
CA GLU A 303 138.46 49.77 -106.96
C GLU A 303 138.40 49.26 -108.41
N GLU A 304 137.35 48.52 -108.79
CA GLU A 304 137.13 47.97 -110.12
C GLU A 304 136.91 49.06 -111.17
N GLU A 305 136.15 50.13 -110.87
CA GLU A 305 136.08 51.34 -111.70
C GLU A 305 137.46 52.00 -111.84
N ARG A 306 138.24 52.09 -110.76
CA ARG A 306 139.59 52.67 -110.77
C ARG A 306 140.61 51.81 -111.53
N LEU A 307 140.35 50.50 -111.64
CA LEU A 307 141.16 49.50 -112.35
C LEU A 307 140.59 49.10 -113.72
N LYS A 308 139.47 49.70 -114.15
CA LYS A 308 138.74 49.42 -115.41
C LYS A 308 138.29 47.97 -115.60
N LEU A 309 137.93 47.29 -114.50
CA LEU A 309 137.33 45.96 -114.52
C LEU A 309 135.81 46.10 -114.69
N SER A 310 135.29 45.84 -115.89
CA SER A 310 133.86 45.97 -116.21
C SER A 310 133.03 44.84 -115.58
N PRO A 311 132.09 45.11 -114.65
CA PRO A 311 131.31 44.07 -113.99
C PRO A 311 130.15 43.55 -114.87
N SER A 312 129.85 42.24 -114.76
CA SER A 312 128.71 41.59 -115.43
C SER A 312 127.72 41.05 -114.37
N PRO A 313 126.45 41.52 -114.34
CA PRO A 313 125.55 41.31 -113.19
C PRO A 313 124.44 40.24 -113.39
N SER A 314 123.57 40.12 -112.38
CA SER A 314 122.27 39.39 -112.37
C SER A 314 122.36 37.86 -112.14
N SER A 315 121.35 37.15 -111.60
CA SER A 315 119.99 37.49 -111.10
C SER A 315 119.76 36.84 -109.71
N ARG A 316 118.88 37.28 -108.79
CA ARG A 316 117.39 37.36 -108.78
C ARG A 316 116.66 36.05 -109.19
N VAL A 317 115.39 35.91 -108.73
CA VAL A 317 114.35 34.85 -109.02
C VAL A 317 114.38 33.65 -108.04
N THR A 318 113.31 33.10 -107.42
CA THR A 318 111.84 33.41 -107.19
C THR A 318 111.32 32.57 -105.98
N VAL A 319 110.50 33.04 -105.02
CA VAL A 319 109.01 33.25 -104.98
C VAL A 319 108.12 31.98 -104.85
N SER A 320 107.07 32.07 -104.00
CA SER A 320 105.82 31.24 -103.88
C SER A 320 105.81 29.98 -103.00
N ARG A 321 104.67 29.53 -102.39
CA ARG A 321 103.35 30.12 -102.03
C ARG A 321 102.56 29.13 -101.13
N ALA A 322 101.61 29.61 -100.30
CA ALA A 322 100.53 28.79 -99.72
C ALA A 322 99.26 29.60 -99.37
N SER A 323 98.09 28.96 -99.38
CA SER A 323 96.75 29.50 -99.06
C SER A 323 95.75 28.33 -98.89
N SER A 324 94.60 28.36 -98.20
CA SER A 324 93.77 29.49 -97.74
C SER A 324 92.73 29.12 -96.64
N SER A 325 92.44 30.05 -95.70
CA SER A 325 91.12 30.46 -95.15
C SER A 325 90.07 29.47 -94.55
N ARG A 326 89.64 29.64 -93.26
CA ARG A 326 88.38 30.32 -92.72
C ARG A 326 87.12 29.40 -92.57
N SER A 327 86.08 29.60 -91.72
CA SER A 327 85.66 30.65 -90.72
C SER A 327 84.71 30.08 -89.61
N VAL A 328 84.13 30.93 -88.71
CA VAL A 328 83.39 30.59 -87.44
C VAL A 328 82.12 31.48 -87.16
N ARG A 329 81.12 31.05 -86.34
CA ARG A 329 80.18 31.77 -85.36
C ARG A 329 78.79 31.04 -85.15
N THR A 330 77.97 30.94 -84.04
CA THR A 330 77.60 31.60 -82.72
C THR A 330 76.36 32.54 -82.74
N THR A 331 75.34 32.65 -81.83
CA THR A 331 74.97 32.11 -80.47
C THR A 331 73.54 32.60 -79.97
N ARG A 332 73.04 32.15 -78.76
CA ARG A 332 71.95 32.72 -77.85
C ARG A 332 70.44 32.44 -78.17
N GLY A 333 69.45 32.38 -77.22
CA GLY A 333 69.43 32.16 -75.74
C GLY A 333 68.36 32.90 -74.84
N LYS A 334 67.56 32.17 -74.00
CA LYS A 334 66.63 32.58 -72.85
C LYS A 334 65.29 33.30 -73.19
N ARG A 335 64.22 33.46 -72.35
CA ARG A 335 63.95 33.31 -70.86
C ARG A 335 62.43 33.08 -70.47
N LYS A 336 62.10 33.03 -69.16
CA LYS A 336 60.78 32.78 -68.47
C LYS A 336 60.23 34.03 -67.72
N ARG A 337 58.92 34.09 -67.41
CA ARG A 337 58.33 34.89 -66.28
C ARG A 337 57.15 34.14 -65.60
N VAL A 338 56.71 34.64 -64.43
CA VAL A 338 55.64 34.18 -63.52
C VAL A 338 54.90 35.44 -63.02
N ASP A 339 53.64 35.32 -62.59
CA ASP A 339 52.93 36.33 -61.80
C ASP A 339 52.30 35.74 -60.53
N VAL A 340 51.99 36.63 -59.58
CA VAL A 340 51.46 36.37 -58.23
C VAL A 340 50.54 37.53 -57.85
N GLU A 341 49.41 37.25 -57.20
CA GLU A 341 48.65 38.28 -56.46
C GLU A 341 48.00 37.65 -55.21
N GLU A 342 47.49 38.49 -54.31
CA GLU A 342 47.45 38.24 -52.85
C GLU A 342 46.19 38.84 -52.20
N SER A 343 45.76 38.28 -51.06
CA SER A 343 44.69 38.81 -50.18
C SER A 343 43.27 38.85 -50.80
N GLU A 344 42.18 39.11 -50.07
CA GLU A 344 41.97 39.50 -48.66
C GLU A 344 41.03 38.55 -47.89
N ALA A 345 40.98 38.68 -46.57
CA ALA A 345 39.95 38.10 -45.72
C ALA A 345 39.08 39.20 -45.10
N SER A 346 37.80 38.92 -44.85
CA SER A 346 36.92 39.78 -44.05
C SER A 346 35.84 38.93 -43.38
N SER A 347 35.54 39.24 -42.13
CA SER A 347 34.57 38.51 -41.32
C SER A 347 33.13 38.92 -41.63
N SER A 348 32.28 37.95 -41.92
CA SER A 348 30.83 38.14 -42.06
C SER A 348 30.09 37.00 -41.38
N VAL A 349 29.20 37.32 -40.44
CA VAL A 349 28.28 36.33 -39.84
C VAL A 349 27.36 35.81 -40.93
N SER A 350 27.49 34.53 -41.28
CA SER A 350 26.73 33.88 -42.35
C SER A 350 25.78 32.81 -41.81
N ILE A 351 24.48 33.13 -41.81
CA ILE A 351 23.44 32.15 -41.45
C ILE A 351 23.23 31.20 -42.63
N SER A 352 23.85 30.02 -42.58
CA SER A 352 23.75 29.00 -43.63
C SER A 352 22.70 27.94 -43.29
N HIS A 353 21.53 28.01 -43.91
CA HIS A 353 20.52 26.95 -43.85
C HIS A 353 20.87 25.80 -44.81
N SER A 354 20.98 24.58 -44.31
CA SER A 354 20.97 23.36 -45.11
C SER A 354 19.73 22.52 -44.79
N ALA A 355 19.12 21.96 -45.82
CA ALA A 355 17.95 21.09 -45.71
C ALA A 355 18.02 20.00 -46.78
N SER A 356 17.86 18.74 -46.37
CA SER A 356 17.81 17.57 -47.25
C SER A 356 16.64 16.69 -46.82
N ALA A 357 15.75 16.37 -47.77
CA ALA A 357 14.57 15.55 -47.53
C ALA A 357 14.56 14.35 -48.47
N THR A 358 14.36 13.16 -47.91
CA THR A 358 14.29 11.89 -48.65
C THR A 358 12.86 11.35 -48.67
N GLY A 359 11.89 12.25 -48.90
CA GLY A 359 10.46 11.94 -48.85
C GLY A 359 9.57 13.18 -48.92
N ASN A 360 8.27 13.01 -48.70
CA ASN A 360 7.23 14.02 -48.91
C ASN A 360 7.18 15.16 -47.87
N ILE A 361 8.19 15.28 -47.01
CA ILE A 361 8.21 16.22 -45.88
C ILE A 361 9.52 17.01 -45.91
N CYS A 362 9.45 18.34 -46.01
CA CYS A 362 10.58 19.22 -45.77
C CYS A 362 10.28 20.20 -44.62
N ILE A 363 11.34 20.66 -43.94
CA ILE A 363 11.25 21.64 -42.84
C ILE A 363 11.68 22.98 -43.41
N GLU A 364 10.73 23.89 -43.61
CA GLU A 364 10.93 25.07 -44.45
C GLU A 364 11.45 26.28 -43.64
N GLU A 365 10.83 26.58 -42.49
CA GLU A 365 11.20 27.71 -41.62
C GLU A 365 11.03 27.36 -40.13
N ILE A 366 11.80 28.03 -39.26
CA ILE A 366 11.65 28.04 -37.79
C ILE A 366 11.64 29.51 -37.35
N ASP A 367 10.77 29.85 -36.39
CA ASP A 367 10.79 31.19 -35.77
C ASP A 367 12.03 31.36 -34.89
N VAL A 368 12.74 32.49 -35.02
CA VAL A 368 14.02 32.73 -34.31
C VAL A 368 13.81 32.78 -32.79
N ASP A 369 12.62 33.19 -32.35
CA ASP A 369 12.20 33.20 -30.94
C ASP A 369 11.63 31.84 -30.46
N GLY A 370 11.71 30.77 -31.27
CA GLY A 370 11.32 29.40 -30.90
C GLY A 370 9.81 29.12 -30.80
N LYS A 371 8.94 30.03 -31.27
CA LYS A 371 7.47 29.91 -31.07
C LYS A 371 6.81 28.83 -31.94
N PHE A 372 7.33 28.57 -33.15
CA PHE A 372 6.82 27.54 -34.06
C PHE A 372 7.90 27.00 -35.03
N ILE A 373 7.61 25.83 -35.61
CA ILE A 373 8.37 25.17 -36.68
C ILE A 373 7.40 24.92 -37.84
N ARG A 374 7.73 25.35 -39.05
CA ARG A 374 6.87 25.10 -40.23
C ARG A 374 7.36 23.86 -41.00
N LEU A 375 6.68 22.75 -40.77
CA LEU A 375 6.77 21.55 -41.61
C LEU A 375 5.95 21.78 -42.90
N LYS A 376 6.49 21.36 -44.04
CA LYS A 376 5.82 21.36 -45.34
C LYS A 376 5.72 19.92 -45.84
N ASN A 377 4.63 19.28 -45.46
CA ASN A 377 4.07 18.09 -46.09
C ASN A 377 2.78 18.51 -46.80
N THR A 378 2.23 17.70 -47.71
CA THR A 378 0.93 17.99 -48.36
C THR A 378 -0.27 17.86 -47.41
N SER A 379 -0.02 17.54 -46.13
CA SER A 379 -1.00 17.54 -45.04
C SER A 379 -0.30 17.82 -43.69
N GLU A 380 -1.00 18.55 -42.82
CA GLU A 380 -0.76 18.71 -41.36
C GLU A 380 0.37 19.68 -40.92
N GLN A 381 0.03 20.56 -39.97
CA GLN A 381 0.91 21.47 -39.22
C GLN A 381 0.90 21.10 -37.73
N ILE A 382 2.00 21.38 -37.01
CA ILE A 382 2.15 21.01 -35.59
C ILE A 382 2.62 22.22 -34.76
N TRP A 383 1.85 22.55 -33.73
CA TRP A 383 2.03 23.70 -32.85
C TRP A 383 2.48 23.29 -31.44
N ALA A 384 3.21 24.16 -30.73
CA ALA A 384 3.52 23.98 -29.30
C ALA A 384 2.30 24.25 -28.41
N ALA A 385 2.25 23.70 -27.19
CA ALA A 385 1.09 23.85 -26.31
C ALA A 385 0.74 25.32 -25.97
N ASN A 386 1.75 26.20 -25.89
CA ASN A 386 1.57 27.63 -25.58
C ASN A 386 1.49 28.54 -26.82
N ALA A 387 1.39 28.01 -28.04
CA ALA A 387 1.39 28.80 -29.27
C ALA A 387 0.12 29.66 -29.50
N GLY A 388 -0.89 29.57 -28.62
CA GLY A 388 -2.14 30.35 -28.70
C GLY A 388 -3.13 29.86 -29.78
N VAL A 389 -2.80 28.80 -30.52
CA VAL A 389 -3.64 28.20 -31.57
C VAL A 389 -4.55 27.13 -30.97
N THR A 390 -5.78 27.01 -31.49
CA THR A 390 -6.74 25.96 -31.11
C THR A 390 -6.62 24.77 -32.06
N ALA A 391 -6.53 23.55 -31.53
CA ALA A 391 -6.34 22.34 -32.34
C ALA A 391 -7.53 22.08 -33.29
N SER A 392 -7.23 21.83 -34.56
CA SER A 392 -8.21 21.44 -35.59
C SER A 392 -7.69 20.24 -36.40
N PRO A 393 -7.80 19.01 -35.85
CA PRO A 393 -7.40 17.80 -36.57
C PRO A 393 -8.27 17.59 -37.83
N PRO A 394 -7.70 17.07 -38.93
CA PRO A 394 -6.33 16.57 -39.06
C PRO A 394 -5.27 17.67 -39.28
N THR A 395 -5.66 18.87 -39.73
CA THR A 395 -4.69 19.86 -40.24
C THR A 395 -3.82 20.49 -39.16
N ASP A 396 -4.30 20.63 -37.93
CA ASP A 396 -3.61 21.38 -36.88
C ASP A 396 -3.53 20.59 -35.57
N LEU A 397 -2.35 20.04 -35.33
CA LEU A 397 -2.02 19.24 -34.15
C LEU A 397 -1.26 20.09 -33.11
N ILE A 398 -1.44 19.78 -31.82
CA ILE A 398 -0.76 20.47 -30.71
C ILE A 398 0.02 19.46 -29.87
N TRP A 399 1.30 19.73 -29.62
CA TRP A 399 2.13 18.89 -28.75
C TRP A 399 1.83 19.14 -27.27
N LYS A 400 0.71 18.58 -26.78
CA LYS A 400 0.11 18.83 -25.46
C LYS A 400 1.03 18.69 -24.23
N ASN A 401 2.15 17.96 -24.36
CA ASN A 401 3.06 17.68 -23.24
C ASN A 401 4.32 18.54 -23.28
N GLN A 402 4.47 19.48 -24.22
CA GLN A 402 5.61 20.39 -24.29
C GLN A 402 5.17 21.85 -24.54
N ASN A 403 5.58 22.73 -23.62
CA ASN A 403 5.19 24.14 -23.61
C ASN A 403 5.97 24.99 -24.61
N SER A 404 7.11 24.51 -25.10
CA SER A 404 7.91 25.10 -26.17
C SER A 404 8.70 24.01 -26.91
N TRP A 405 9.33 24.34 -28.04
CA TRP A 405 10.27 23.44 -28.74
C TRP A 405 11.71 23.53 -28.21
N GLY A 406 11.96 24.33 -27.16
CA GLY A 406 13.29 24.66 -26.66
C GLY A 406 13.96 25.79 -27.46
N THR A 407 15.01 26.36 -26.87
CA THR A 407 15.88 27.41 -27.44
C THR A 407 17.32 27.15 -27.02
N GLY A 408 18.28 27.41 -27.90
CA GLY A 408 19.72 27.20 -27.68
C GLY A 408 20.52 27.50 -28.96
N GLU A 409 21.85 27.53 -28.87
CA GLU A 409 22.71 27.86 -30.02
C GLU A 409 22.80 26.73 -31.07
N ASP A 410 22.72 25.47 -30.66
CA ASP A 410 22.70 24.32 -31.58
C ASP A 410 21.40 23.51 -31.38
N VAL A 411 20.41 23.75 -32.25
CA VAL A 411 19.07 23.12 -32.16
C VAL A 411 18.93 22.02 -33.22
N LYS A 412 18.97 20.76 -32.77
CA LYS A 412 18.77 19.58 -33.60
C LYS A 412 17.38 18.96 -33.38
N VAL A 413 16.49 19.11 -34.36
CA VAL A 413 15.14 18.51 -34.34
C VAL A 413 15.14 17.23 -35.18
N ILE A 414 14.62 16.15 -34.60
CA ILE A 414 14.51 14.83 -35.23
C ILE A 414 13.05 14.36 -35.14
N LEU A 415 12.43 14.09 -36.28
CA LEU A 415 11.13 13.42 -36.37
C LEU A 415 11.36 11.91 -36.47
N ARG A 416 10.71 11.14 -35.61
CA ARG A 416 10.77 9.67 -35.61
C ARG A 416 9.39 9.06 -35.87
N ASN A 417 9.34 7.93 -36.56
CA ASN A 417 8.09 7.19 -36.77
C ASN A 417 7.70 6.37 -35.52
N SER A 418 6.53 5.72 -35.56
CA SER A 418 6.04 4.87 -34.46
C SER A 418 6.85 3.58 -34.22
N GLN A 419 7.87 3.30 -35.04
CA GLN A 419 8.82 2.20 -34.89
C GLN A 419 10.20 2.69 -34.40
N GLY A 420 10.37 4.01 -34.19
CA GLY A 420 11.58 4.65 -33.67
C GLY A 420 12.57 5.14 -34.72
N GLU A 421 12.31 4.90 -36.01
CA GLU A 421 13.20 5.27 -37.12
C GLU A 421 13.16 6.78 -37.41
N GLU A 422 14.30 7.38 -37.76
CA GLU A 422 14.40 8.82 -38.06
C GLU A 422 13.90 9.11 -39.49
N VAL A 423 12.78 9.84 -39.61
CA VAL A 423 12.11 10.12 -40.90
C VAL A 423 12.34 11.55 -41.40
N ALA A 424 12.74 12.49 -40.53
CA ALA A 424 13.24 13.80 -40.92
C ALA A 424 14.17 14.37 -39.85
N GLN A 425 15.16 15.19 -40.25
CA GLN A 425 16.13 15.81 -39.36
C GLN A 425 16.49 17.21 -39.86
N ARG A 426 16.51 18.22 -38.98
CA ARG A 426 17.08 19.55 -39.24
C ARG A 426 17.96 19.94 -38.07
N SER A 427 19.18 20.37 -38.35
CA SER A 427 20.06 21.03 -37.38
C SER A 427 20.13 22.50 -37.72
N THR A 428 20.06 23.35 -36.69
CA THR A 428 20.33 24.79 -36.78
C THR A 428 21.57 25.03 -35.93
N VAL A 429 22.62 25.59 -36.51
CA VAL A 429 23.95 25.73 -35.87
C VAL A 429 24.37 27.18 -35.92
N PHE A 430 24.63 27.79 -34.78
CA PHE A 430 24.99 29.21 -34.66
C PHE A 430 26.50 29.34 -34.45
N LYS A 431 27.23 29.78 -35.48
CA LYS A 431 28.70 29.83 -35.45
C LYS A 431 29.24 31.24 -35.20
N THR A 432 29.40 31.58 -33.93
CA THR A 432 29.99 32.84 -33.47
C THR A 432 31.53 32.73 -33.46
N THR A 433 32.24 33.54 -34.25
CA THR A 433 33.70 33.65 -34.17
C THR A 433 34.08 34.86 -33.29
N ILE A 434 34.43 34.59 -32.04
CA ILE A 434 35.08 35.55 -31.14
C ILE A 434 36.60 35.39 -31.33
N PRO A 435 37.40 36.47 -31.46
CA PRO A 435 38.85 36.36 -31.46
C PRO A 435 39.36 35.95 -30.06
N GLU A 436 40.47 35.23 -30.02
CA GLU A 436 41.13 34.85 -28.76
C GLU A 436 41.79 36.10 -28.14
N GLU A 437 41.26 36.60 -27.04
CA GLU A 437 41.91 37.60 -26.18
C GLU A 437 42.32 36.94 -24.85
N GLU A 438 43.64 36.84 -24.70
CA GLU A 438 44.53 36.62 -23.55
C GLU A 438 43.96 36.12 -22.19
N GLU A 439 44.63 35.10 -21.63
CA GLU A 439 44.42 34.62 -20.26
C GLU A 439 44.92 35.66 -19.23
N GLU A 440 44.02 36.28 -18.46
CA GLU A 440 44.37 36.93 -17.18
C GLU A 440 43.91 36.07 -15.99
N GLU A 441 44.77 35.95 -14.97
CA GLU A 441 44.52 35.16 -13.76
C GLU A 441 43.64 35.92 -12.75
N GLU A 442 42.45 35.39 -12.42
CA GLU A 442 41.80 35.68 -11.13
C GLU A 442 41.59 34.39 -10.32
N GLU A 443 42.45 34.18 -9.32
CA GLU A 443 42.26 33.18 -8.27
C GLU A 443 41.38 33.74 -7.13
N ALA A 444 40.60 32.85 -6.50
CA ALA A 444 39.93 32.97 -5.20
C ALA A 444 38.51 33.59 -5.13
N ALA A 445 37.48 32.71 -5.19
CA ALA A 445 36.18 32.96 -4.54
C ALA A 445 35.34 31.68 -4.22
N GLU A 446 35.92 30.50 -3.94
CA GLU A 446 35.13 29.26 -3.73
C GLU A 446 35.32 28.60 -2.35
N VAL A 447 35.01 29.36 -1.27
CA VAL A 447 34.85 28.84 0.10
C VAL A 447 33.65 29.50 0.78
N ALA A 448 32.43 29.21 0.31
CA ALA A 448 31.20 29.81 0.89
C ALA A 448 29.88 29.03 0.70
N ILE A 449 29.82 27.95 -0.09
CA ILE A 449 28.54 27.40 -0.59
C ILE A 449 28.13 26.05 0.04
N GLU A 450 29.05 25.26 0.59
CA GLU A 450 28.71 23.92 1.11
C GLU A 450 27.98 23.90 2.47
N GLU A 451 28.01 24.97 3.28
CA GLU A 451 27.40 24.96 4.63
C GLU A 451 25.90 25.28 4.67
N GLU A 452 25.34 26.02 3.69
CA GLU A 452 23.91 26.37 3.70
C GLU A 452 23.01 25.18 3.28
N PHE A 453 23.48 24.29 2.41
CA PHE A 453 22.64 23.18 1.91
C PHE A 453 22.36 22.11 2.98
N PHE A 454 23.23 21.96 4.00
CA PHE A 454 23.07 20.94 5.04
C PHE A 454 22.06 21.32 6.15
N HIS A 455 21.71 22.60 6.29
CA HIS A 455 20.79 23.07 7.33
C HIS A 455 19.30 23.07 6.93
N GLN A 456 18.99 22.94 5.63
CA GLN A 456 17.59 22.90 5.17
C GLN A 456 17.02 21.47 5.17
N GLN A 457 17.86 20.44 4.96
CA GLN A 457 17.41 19.04 4.91
C GLN A 457 17.05 18.46 6.30
N THR A 458 17.54 19.06 7.39
CA THR A 458 17.33 18.58 8.77
C THR A 458 16.02 19.05 9.41
N GLN A 459 15.38 20.12 8.91
CA GLN A 459 14.13 20.63 9.49
C GLN A 459 12.86 19.90 9.02
N ILE A 460 12.91 19.16 7.91
CA ILE A 460 11.73 18.46 7.35
C ILE A 460 11.35 17.22 8.17
N ASN A 461 12.28 16.62 8.92
CA ASN A 461 12.03 15.43 9.75
C ASN A 461 11.62 15.73 11.21
N ALA A 462 11.25 16.98 11.52
CA ALA A 462 10.83 17.41 12.87
C ALA A 462 9.30 17.62 13.01
N GLY A 463 8.49 17.14 12.05
CA GLY A 463 7.08 17.50 11.89
C GLY A 463 6.05 16.37 12.09
N LEU A 464 6.30 15.41 12.99
CA LEU A 464 5.39 14.27 13.24
C LEU A 464 5.19 14.01 14.74
N GLU A 465 4.40 14.87 15.38
CA GLU A 465 3.84 14.57 16.72
C GLU A 465 2.80 13.46 16.62
N ILE A 466 3.05 12.32 17.27
CA ILE A 466 2.03 11.31 17.56
C ILE A 466 1.94 11.14 19.08
N LEU A 467 0.73 11.32 19.60
CA LEU A 467 0.46 11.41 21.03
C LEU A 467 0.74 10.09 21.79
N PRO A 468 1.20 10.15 23.05
CA PRO A 468 1.51 8.95 23.83
C PRO A 468 0.25 8.20 24.25
N VAL A 469 0.11 6.95 23.79
CA VAL A 469 -0.93 6.01 24.27
C VAL A 469 -0.60 5.60 25.70
N GLN A 470 -1.55 5.79 26.62
CA GLN A 470 -1.37 5.48 28.04
C GLN A 470 -1.31 3.96 28.29
N GLN A 471 -0.46 3.55 29.23
CA GLN A 471 -0.55 2.20 29.81
C GLN A 471 -1.80 2.09 30.68
N ILE A 472 -2.77 1.30 30.25
CA ILE A 472 -3.85 0.82 31.12
C ILE A 472 -3.42 -0.50 31.74
N LYS A 473 -3.23 -0.51 33.06
CA LYS A 473 -3.05 -1.74 33.84
C LYS A 473 -4.39 -2.45 34.03
N ARG A 474 -4.45 -3.74 33.70
CA ARG A 474 -5.16 -4.76 34.48
C ARG A 474 -4.63 -6.15 34.16
#